data_AF-A0AAU7ZFM4-F1
#
_entry.id   AF-A0AAU7ZFM4-F1
#
_cell.length_a   1.000
_cell.length_b   1.000
_cell.length_c   1.000
_cell.angle_alpha   90.00
_cell.angle_beta   90.00
_cell.angle_gamma   90.00
#
_symmetry.space_group_name_H-M   'P 1'
#
loop_
_entity.id
_entity.type
_entity.pdbx_description
1 polymer ?
#
loop_
_entity_poly.entity_id
_entity_poly.type
_entity_poly.pdbx_seq_one_letter_code
_entity_poly.pdbx_strand_id
1 'polypeptide(L)'
;MEPAILDVHPPHQAAHSWKDFFIHIATIVIGLLIAIGLEQTVEYFHHRHLLHQAEDNLHSEIQDNRQTLAADEKQLAEIEHRMEDNLKILADLKAHRVPTEKFGLQWEWNGLQSAAWDTARNTGAIALMSYETAEDYSVIYSQQSLVNDQAWVYIRDVYKCGRPVATRKVEDLQPEEIDEAIVNSKQTLTDVHYLRDLMQSLNKIYQSEDKAL
;
A
#
# COMPACT_ATOMS: atom_id res chain seq x y z
N MET A 1 -34.88 59.95 -75.52
CA MET A 1 -34.97 59.44 -74.13
C MET A 1 -34.46 58.02 -74.16
N GLU A 2 -33.27 57.80 -73.62
CA GLU A 2 -32.78 56.53 -73.08
C GLU A 2 -31.89 56.92 -71.89
N PRO A 3 -31.65 56.10 -70.84
CA PRO A 3 -31.88 54.65 -70.75
C PRO A 3 -32.41 54.17 -69.37
N ALA A 4 -32.62 52.87 -69.20
CA ALA A 4 -32.38 52.19 -67.92
C ALA A 4 -31.86 50.77 -68.23
N ILE A 5 -30.55 50.66 -68.40
CA ILE A 5 -29.86 49.37 -68.45
C ILE A 5 -29.57 48.98 -67.00
N LEU A 6 -30.00 47.77 -66.64
CA LEU A 6 -29.83 47.13 -65.35
C LEU A 6 -28.34 47.16 -64.93
N ASP A 7 -28.01 47.94 -63.89
CA ASP A 7 -26.67 48.00 -63.31
C ASP A 7 -26.46 46.76 -62.43
N VAL A 8 -25.90 45.71 -63.03
CA VAL A 8 -25.49 44.49 -62.32
C VAL A 8 -24.06 44.73 -61.84
N HIS A 9 -23.92 45.14 -60.58
CA HIS A 9 -22.60 45.16 -59.93
C HIS A 9 -22.09 43.72 -59.75
N PRO A 10 -20.92 43.35 -60.30
CA PRO A 10 -20.26 42.13 -59.87
C PRO A 10 -19.79 42.31 -58.42
N PRO A 11 -19.78 41.25 -57.60
CA PRO A 11 -19.53 41.36 -56.17
C PRO A 11 -18.11 41.88 -55.93
N HIS A 12 -18.01 43.06 -55.30
CA HIS A 12 -16.76 43.55 -54.74
C HIS A 12 -16.39 42.70 -53.52
N GLN A 13 -15.80 41.53 -53.75
CA GLN A 13 -14.86 40.85 -52.86
C GLN A 13 -14.57 39.46 -53.41
N ALA A 14 -13.40 39.27 -54.02
CA ALA A 14 -12.63 38.03 -53.98
C ALA A 14 -11.33 38.21 -54.78
N ALA A 15 -10.47 39.13 -54.37
CA ALA A 15 -9.06 39.02 -54.74
C ALA A 15 -8.35 38.28 -53.61
N HIS A 16 -8.60 36.96 -53.49
CA HIS A 16 -7.77 36.11 -52.63
C HIS A 16 -6.39 36.00 -53.29
N SER A 17 -5.46 36.83 -52.85
CA SER A 17 -4.04 36.65 -53.14
C SER A 17 -3.59 35.35 -52.48
N TRP A 18 -2.92 34.46 -53.22
CA TRP A 18 -2.29 33.26 -52.65
C TRP A 18 -1.42 33.59 -51.42
N LYS A 19 -0.80 34.79 -51.41
CA LYS A 19 -0.03 35.29 -50.28
C LYS A 19 -0.88 35.43 -49.02
N ASP A 20 -2.09 35.98 -49.11
CA ASP A 20 -2.98 36.18 -47.96
C ASP A 20 -3.53 34.86 -47.44
N PHE A 21 -3.78 33.90 -48.34
CA PHE A 21 -4.15 32.54 -47.98
C PHE A 21 -3.02 31.83 -47.20
N PHE A 22 -1.77 31.93 -47.67
CA PHE A 22 -0.62 31.37 -46.93
C PHE A 22 -0.39 32.05 -45.59
N ILE A 23 -0.59 33.37 -45.49
CA ILE A 23 -0.49 34.09 -44.21
C ILE A 23 -1.55 33.62 -43.22
N HIS A 24 -2.79 33.41 -43.66
CA HIS A 24 -3.86 32.88 -42.79
C HIS A 24 -3.52 31.47 -42.29
N ILE A 25 -3.10 30.57 -43.18
CA ILE A 25 -2.68 29.23 -42.78
C ILE A 25 -1.50 29.30 -41.81
N ALA A 26 -0.47 30.09 -42.11
CA ALA A 26 0.69 30.24 -41.24
C ALA A 26 0.28 30.74 -39.84
N THR A 27 -0.67 31.68 -39.77
CA THR A 27 -1.19 32.21 -38.49
C THR A 27 -1.92 31.12 -37.70
N ILE A 28 -2.77 30.32 -38.35
CA ILE A 28 -3.47 29.19 -37.69
C ILE A 28 -2.48 28.13 -37.20
N VAL A 29 -1.50 27.77 -38.04
CA VAL A 29 -0.46 26.79 -37.70
C VAL A 29 0.37 27.28 -36.51
N ILE A 30 0.77 28.55 -36.48
CA ILE A 30 1.50 29.14 -35.35
C ILE A 30 0.65 29.07 -34.08
N GLY A 31 -0.63 29.42 -34.14
CA GLY A 31 -1.54 29.31 -33.00
C GLY A 31 -1.64 27.89 -32.44
N LEU A 32 -1.77 26.89 -33.33
CA LEU A 32 -1.82 25.47 -32.95
C LEU A 32 -0.48 24.98 -32.38
N LEU A 33 0.65 25.36 -32.97
CA LEU A 33 1.98 25.00 -32.48
C LEU A 33 2.24 25.57 -31.09
N ILE A 34 1.82 26.81 -30.83
CA ILE A 34 1.94 27.43 -29.51
C ILE A 34 1.06 26.69 -28.49
N ALA A 35 -0.18 26.38 -28.85
CA ALA A 35 -1.10 25.66 -27.96
C ALA A 35 -0.52 24.29 -27.54
N ILE A 36 -0.09 23.49 -28.52
CA ILE A 36 0.51 22.16 -28.27
C ILE A 36 1.84 22.29 -27.53
N GLY A 37 2.68 23.26 -27.89
CA GLY A 37 3.98 23.46 -27.25
C GLY A 37 3.86 23.79 -25.76
N LEU A 38 2.89 24.64 -25.39
CA LEU A 38 2.63 24.99 -23.99
C LEU A 38 2.06 23.80 -23.21
N GLU A 39 1.11 23.07 -23.79
CA GLU A 39 0.52 21.86 -23.19
C GLU A 39 1.59 20.82 -22.87
N GLN A 40 2.43 20.48 -23.85
CA GLN A 40 3.51 19.51 -23.68
C GLN A 40 4.57 19.96 -22.67
N THR A 41 4.85 21.26 -22.59
CA THR A 41 5.80 21.80 -21.62
C THR A 41 5.26 21.67 -20.19
N VAL A 42 4.01 22.06 -19.96
CA VAL A 42 3.37 21.95 -18.64
C VAL A 42 3.25 20.48 -18.21
N GLU A 43 2.85 19.60 -19.13
CA GLU A 43 2.74 18.17 -18.90
C GLU A 43 4.10 17.56 -18.51
N TYR A 44 5.18 17.93 -19.19
CA TYR A 44 6.53 17.49 -18.84
C TYR A 44 6.94 17.87 -17.41
N PHE A 45 6.69 19.13 -17.01
CA PHE A 45 6.97 19.57 -15.63
C PHE A 45 6.08 18.87 -14.61
N HIS A 46 4.80 18.66 -14.94
CA HIS A 46 3.86 17.97 -14.06
C HIS A 46 4.29 16.52 -13.81
N HIS A 47 4.66 15.78 -14.86
CA HIS A 47 5.16 14.41 -14.73
C HIS A 47 6.44 14.34 -13.90
N ARG A 48 7.39 15.25 -14.11
CA ARG A 48 8.62 15.25 -13.32
C ARG A 48 8.37 15.58 -11.85
N HIS A 49 7.45 16.49 -11.55
CA HIS A 49 7.06 16.78 -10.17
C HIS A 49 6.33 15.60 -9.52
N LEU A 50 5.40 14.97 -10.24
CA LEU A 50 4.65 13.81 -9.77
C LEU A 50 5.58 12.62 -9.48
N LEU A 51 6.55 12.36 -10.37
CA LEU A 51 7.56 11.31 -10.18
C LEU A 51 8.38 11.57 -8.91
N HIS A 52 8.96 12.76 -8.76
CA HIS A 52 9.76 13.09 -7.59
C HIS A 52 8.96 13.01 -6.29
N GLN A 53 7.73 13.53 -6.27
CA GLN A 53 6.87 13.45 -5.10
C GLN A 53 6.53 12.00 -4.75
N ALA A 54 6.30 11.14 -5.74
CA ALA A 54 6.03 9.73 -5.51
C ALA A 54 7.26 9.00 -4.95
N GLU A 55 8.45 9.24 -5.51
CA GLU A 55 9.71 8.67 -5.01
C GLU A 55 9.98 9.09 -3.55
N ASP A 56 9.86 10.37 -3.24
CA ASP A 56 10.07 10.90 -1.88
C ASP A 56 9.10 10.27 -0.88
N ASN A 57 7.81 10.19 -1.24
CA ASN A 57 6.79 9.60 -0.37
C ASN A 57 7.01 8.10 -0.17
N LEU A 58 7.35 7.35 -1.22
CA LEU A 58 7.60 5.90 -1.15
C LEU A 58 8.79 5.60 -0.26
N HIS A 59 9.88 6.36 -0.42
CA HIS A 59 11.08 6.21 0.39
C HIS A 59 10.81 6.52 1.88
N SER A 60 10.12 7.63 2.15
CA SER A 60 9.73 7.99 3.52
C SER A 60 8.83 6.94 4.16
N GLU A 61 7.81 6.44 3.44
CA GLU A 61 6.89 5.42 3.95
C GLU A 61 7.63 4.10 4.26
N ILE A 62 8.57 3.69 3.41
CA ILE A 62 9.41 2.50 3.67
C ILE A 62 10.29 2.69 4.90
N GLN A 63 10.87 3.87 5.10
CA GLN A 63 11.67 4.18 6.29
C GLN A 63 10.84 4.08 7.58
N ASP A 64 9.62 4.60 7.56
CA ASP A 64 8.69 4.52 8.70
C ASP A 64 8.20 3.08 8.93
N ASN A 65 7.92 2.35 7.86
CA ASN A 65 7.53 0.94 7.92
C ASN A 65 8.63 0.05 8.49
N ARG A 66 9.91 0.35 8.23
CA ARG A 66 11.05 -0.36 8.85
C ARG A 66 11.08 -0.19 10.37
N GLN A 67 10.84 1.04 10.85
CA GLN A 67 10.77 1.31 12.29
C GLN A 67 9.58 0.59 12.92
N THR A 68 8.44 0.61 12.23
CA THR A 68 7.22 -0.09 12.63
C THR A 68 7.44 -1.60 12.71
N LEU A 69 8.06 -2.20 11.68
CA LEU A 69 8.40 -3.63 11.65
C LEU A 69 9.27 -4.02 12.86
N ALA A 70 10.29 -3.23 13.18
CA ALA A 70 11.16 -3.49 14.34
C ALA A 70 10.44 -3.38 15.69
N ALA A 71 9.42 -2.52 15.79
CA ALA A 71 8.56 -2.45 16.98
C ALA A 71 7.65 -3.68 17.08
N ASP A 72 6.99 -4.03 15.97
CA ASP A 72 6.11 -5.20 15.87
C ASP A 72 6.87 -6.52 16.14
N GLU A 73 8.15 -6.63 15.73
CA GLU A 73 8.99 -7.82 16.01
C GLU A 73 9.16 -8.05 17.52
N LYS A 74 9.35 -6.97 18.30
CA LYS A 74 9.47 -7.05 19.76
C LYS A 74 8.16 -7.48 20.40
N GLN A 75 7.05 -6.89 19.95
CA GLN A 75 5.72 -7.25 20.44
C GLN A 75 5.40 -8.72 20.15
N LEU A 76 5.75 -9.20 18.95
CA LEU A 76 5.51 -10.58 18.54
C LEU A 76 6.29 -11.60 19.40
N ALA A 77 7.50 -11.26 19.85
CA ALA A 77 8.26 -12.09 20.79
C ALA A 77 7.59 -12.18 22.16
N GLU A 78 7.04 -11.08 22.68
CA GLU A 78 6.28 -11.08 23.94
C GLU A 78 4.98 -11.89 23.85
N ILE A 79 4.31 -11.81 22.69
CA ILE A 79 3.12 -12.60 22.38
C ILE A 79 3.45 -14.09 22.36
N GLU A 80 4.54 -14.49 21.73
CA GLU A 80 4.98 -15.88 21.66
C GLU A 80 5.18 -16.46 23.08
N HIS A 81 5.98 -15.79 23.91
CA HIS A 81 6.22 -16.21 25.28
C HIS A 81 4.92 -16.35 26.09
N ARG A 82 3.99 -15.40 25.93
CA ARG A 82 2.70 -15.45 26.59
C ARG A 82 1.84 -16.62 26.12
N MET A 83 1.90 -16.95 24.84
CA MET A 83 1.19 -18.11 24.29
C MET A 83 1.76 -19.42 24.81
N GLU A 84 3.09 -19.51 24.96
CA GLU A 84 3.75 -20.65 25.61
C GLU A 84 3.33 -20.79 27.08
N ASP A 85 3.23 -19.68 27.82
CA ASP A 85 2.75 -19.69 29.20
C ASP A 85 1.28 -20.09 29.31
N ASN A 86 0.42 -19.60 28.40
CA ASN A 86 -0.97 -20.06 28.31
C ASN A 86 -1.07 -21.56 28.07
N LEU A 87 -0.20 -22.14 27.22
CA LEU A 87 -0.15 -23.58 27.01
C LEU A 87 0.26 -24.35 28.26
N LYS A 88 1.20 -23.83 29.06
CA LYS A 88 1.59 -24.43 30.36
C LYS A 88 0.42 -24.40 31.34
N ILE A 89 -0.29 -23.27 31.45
CA ILE A 89 -1.48 -23.10 32.31
C ILE A 89 -2.55 -24.13 31.92
N LEU A 90 -2.88 -24.22 30.64
CA LEU A 90 -3.89 -25.16 30.16
C LEU A 90 -3.48 -26.63 30.40
N ALA A 91 -2.20 -26.95 30.25
CA ALA A 91 -1.68 -28.29 30.58
C ALA A 91 -1.76 -28.60 32.08
N ASP A 92 -1.50 -27.62 32.95
CA ASP A 92 -1.65 -27.77 34.40
C ASP A 92 -3.10 -28.00 34.81
N LEU A 93 -4.03 -27.22 34.25
CA LEU A 93 -5.47 -27.40 34.48
C LEU A 93 -5.94 -28.77 34.03
N LYS A 94 -5.49 -29.24 32.86
CA LYS A 94 -5.78 -30.60 32.36
C LYS A 94 -5.26 -31.67 33.33
N ALA A 95 -4.10 -31.44 33.94
CA ALA A 95 -3.50 -32.31 34.94
C ALA A 95 -4.08 -32.12 36.36
N HIS A 96 -5.12 -31.29 36.53
CA HIS A 96 -5.70 -30.93 37.83
C HIS A 96 -4.69 -30.30 38.80
N ARG A 97 -3.69 -29.60 38.27
CA ARG A 97 -2.69 -28.82 39.02
C ARG A 97 -3.10 -27.36 39.08
N VAL A 98 -2.71 -26.67 40.16
CA VAL A 98 -2.93 -25.22 40.29
C VAL A 98 -1.89 -24.50 39.42
N PRO A 99 -2.30 -23.67 38.44
CA PRO A 99 -1.36 -22.92 37.61
C PRO A 99 -0.57 -21.89 38.44
N THR A 100 0.69 -21.69 38.10
CA THR A 100 1.54 -20.66 38.72
C THR A 100 1.44 -19.31 38.02
N GLU A 101 1.06 -19.32 36.74
CA GLU A 101 0.96 -18.15 35.87
C GLU A 101 -0.50 -17.73 35.63
N LYS A 102 -0.71 -16.49 35.19
CA LYS A 102 -2.04 -15.97 34.85
C LYS A 102 -2.32 -16.09 33.36
N PHE A 103 -3.47 -16.65 33.01
CA PHE A 103 -3.91 -16.73 31.62
C PHE A 103 -4.15 -15.31 31.08
N GLY A 104 -3.58 -15.02 29.91
CA GLY A 104 -3.61 -13.67 29.36
C GLY A 104 -3.74 -13.66 27.84
N LEU A 105 -4.66 -12.83 27.35
CA LEU A 105 -4.86 -12.58 25.91
C LEU A 105 -4.54 -11.12 25.68
N GLN A 106 -3.44 -10.87 25.01
CA GLN A 106 -3.05 -9.54 24.60
C GLN A 106 -2.34 -9.66 23.26
N TRP A 107 -2.64 -8.73 22.38
CA TRP A 107 -1.92 -8.51 21.14
C TRP A 107 -1.83 -7.01 20.90
N GLU A 108 -0.80 -6.61 20.19
CA GLU A 108 -0.60 -5.26 19.68
C GLU A 108 0.00 -5.42 18.28
N TRP A 109 -0.45 -4.58 17.34
CA TRP A 109 0.01 -4.60 15.96
C TRP A 109 -0.16 -3.21 15.36
N ASN A 110 0.94 -2.61 14.93
CA ASN A 110 0.91 -1.26 14.35
C ASN A 110 0.57 -1.29 12.86
N GLY A 111 1.09 -2.29 12.14
CA GLY A 111 0.80 -2.52 10.73
C GLY A 111 1.58 -1.60 9.79
N LEU A 112 1.97 -2.17 8.64
CA LEU A 112 2.77 -1.47 7.65
C LEU A 112 1.88 -0.63 6.74
N GLN A 113 2.29 0.60 6.47
CA GLN A 113 1.56 1.54 5.63
C GLN A 113 1.75 1.23 4.13
N SER A 114 0.75 1.55 3.33
CA SER A 114 0.76 1.41 1.87
C SER A 114 0.23 2.64 1.14
N ALA A 115 0.05 3.76 1.85
CA ALA A 115 -0.66 4.92 1.33
C ALA A 115 0.13 5.60 0.20
N ALA A 116 1.45 5.68 0.32
CA ALA A 116 2.33 6.20 -0.73
C ALA A 116 2.28 5.31 -1.97
N TRP A 117 2.32 3.98 -1.79
CA TRP A 117 2.19 3.01 -2.88
C TRP A 117 0.85 3.08 -3.61
N ASP A 118 -0.25 3.09 -2.86
CA ASP A 118 -1.59 3.17 -3.42
C ASP A 118 -1.78 4.51 -4.16
N THR A 119 -1.26 5.60 -3.61
CA THR A 119 -1.29 6.93 -4.25
C THR A 119 -0.47 6.95 -5.53
N ALA A 120 0.76 6.42 -5.53
CA ALA A 120 1.61 6.39 -6.71
C ALA A 120 0.99 5.55 -7.83
N ARG A 121 0.36 4.41 -7.49
CA ARG A 121 -0.39 3.59 -8.45
C ARG A 121 -1.60 4.31 -9.03
N ASN A 122 -2.40 4.94 -8.17
CA ASN A 122 -3.66 5.56 -8.58
C ASN A 122 -3.46 6.88 -9.35
N THR A 123 -2.37 7.59 -9.11
CA THR A 123 -2.02 8.83 -9.84
C THR A 123 -1.24 8.56 -11.13
N GLY A 124 -0.85 7.31 -11.40
CA GLY A 124 -0.05 6.94 -12.57
C GLY A 124 1.44 7.26 -12.44
N ALA A 125 1.92 7.67 -11.26
CA ALA A 125 3.32 7.98 -11.02
C ALA A 125 4.25 6.77 -11.27
N ILE A 126 3.77 5.54 -10.99
CA ILE A 126 4.52 4.31 -11.26
C ILE A 126 4.89 4.17 -12.76
N ALA A 127 4.02 4.63 -13.67
CA ALA A 127 4.28 4.55 -15.11
C ALA A 127 5.37 5.54 -15.57
N LEU A 128 5.71 6.53 -14.74
CA LEU A 128 6.77 7.51 -14.99
C LEU A 128 8.14 7.04 -14.47
N MET A 129 8.16 6.01 -13.63
CA MET A 129 9.39 5.43 -13.08
C MET A 129 10.10 4.55 -14.11
N SER A 130 11.38 4.24 -13.85
CA SER A 130 12.03 3.15 -14.56
C SER A 130 11.35 1.81 -14.20
N TYR A 131 11.40 0.84 -15.10
CA TYR A 131 10.83 -0.49 -14.83
C TYR A 131 11.46 -1.15 -13.59
N GLU A 132 12.79 -1.05 -13.45
CA GLU A 132 13.54 -1.59 -12.31
C GLU A 132 13.08 -0.97 -10.99
N THR A 133 12.96 0.36 -10.93
CA THR A 133 12.47 1.07 -9.74
C THR A 133 11.03 0.69 -9.39
N ALA A 134 10.16 0.57 -10.40
CA ALA A 134 8.77 0.16 -10.19
C ALA A 134 8.67 -1.30 -9.70
N GLU A 135 9.54 -2.17 -10.20
CA GLU A 135 9.64 -3.57 -9.78
C GLU A 135 10.11 -3.68 -8.32
N ASP A 136 11.15 -2.94 -7.93
CA ASP A 136 11.69 -2.94 -6.56
C ASP A 136 10.62 -2.53 -5.54
N TYR A 137 9.92 -1.42 -5.78
CA TYR A 137 8.82 -1.01 -4.92
C TYR A 137 7.69 -2.06 -4.91
N SER A 138 7.32 -2.59 -6.07
CA SER A 138 6.28 -3.63 -6.15
C SER A 138 6.62 -4.86 -5.29
N VAL A 139 7.88 -5.31 -5.29
CA VAL A 139 8.36 -6.43 -4.47
C VAL A 139 8.25 -6.10 -2.98
N ILE A 140 8.72 -4.91 -2.57
CA ILE A 140 8.64 -4.45 -1.17
C ILE A 140 7.19 -4.45 -0.70
N TYR A 141 6.31 -3.71 -1.39
CA TYR A 141 4.91 -3.55 -0.97
C TYR A 141 4.12 -4.86 -1.02
N SER A 142 4.45 -5.76 -1.96
CA SER A 142 3.86 -7.11 -1.99
C SER A 142 4.22 -7.91 -0.75
N GLN A 143 5.48 -7.86 -0.31
CA GLN A 143 5.90 -8.55 0.91
C GLN A 143 5.30 -7.91 2.17
N GLN A 144 5.18 -6.58 2.22
CA GLN A 144 4.49 -5.88 3.32
C GLN A 144 3.01 -6.32 3.42
N SER A 145 2.33 -6.50 2.29
CA SER A 145 0.95 -6.98 2.26
C SER A 145 0.84 -8.37 2.89
N LEU A 146 1.74 -9.30 2.55
CA LEU A 146 1.75 -10.65 3.15
C LEU A 146 1.92 -10.61 4.68
N VAL A 147 2.79 -9.73 5.18
CA VAL A 147 2.99 -9.52 6.62
C VAL A 147 1.70 -9.00 7.26
N ASN A 148 1.09 -7.96 6.69
CA ASN A 148 -0.17 -7.39 7.20
C ASN A 148 -1.32 -8.41 7.17
N ASP A 149 -1.45 -9.18 6.08
CA ASP A 149 -2.50 -10.18 5.92
C ASP A 149 -2.36 -11.30 6.96
N GLN A 150 -1.13 -11.78 7.19
CA GLN A 150 -0.88 -12.81 8.21
C GLN A 150 -1.04 -12.25 9.64
N ALA A 151 -0.75 -10.97 9.88
CA ALA A 151 -1.02 -10.34 11.17
C ALA A 151 -2.51 -10.38 11.52
N TRP A 152 -3.40 -10.12 10.56
CA TRP A 152 -4.85 -10.26 10.76
C TRP A 152 -5.29 -11.69 11.08
N VAL A 153 -4.64 -12.69 10.47
CA VAL A 153 -4.87 -14.12 10.79
C VAL A 153 -4.50 -14.39 12.24
N TYR A 154 -3.29 -14.01 12.66
CA TYR A 154 -2.80 -14.15 14.02
C TYR A 154 -3.73 -13.47 15.04
N ILE A 155 -4.11 -12.20 14.81
CA ILE A 155 -4.97 -11.43 15.71
C ILE A 155 -6.30 -12.15 15.93
N ARG A 156 -6.92 -12.62 14.84
CA ARG A 156 -8.17 -13.39 14.89
C ARG A 156 -7.99 -14.67 15.73
N ASP A 157 -6.85 -15.34 15.61
CA ASP A 157 -6.61 -16.63 16.25
C ASP A 157 -6.29 -16.49 17.75
N VAL A 158 -5.70 -15.35 18.18
CA VAL A 158 -5.64 -14.95 19.60
C VAL A 158 -7.04 -14.85 20.20
N TYR A 159 -8.00 -14.24 19.50
CA TYR A 159 -9.38 -14.16 20.00
C TYR A 159 -10.05 -15.54 20.10
N LYS A 160 -9.71 -16.49 19.21
CA LYS A 160 -10.22 -17.87 19.32
C LYS A 160 -9.73 -18.56 20.58
N CYS A 161 -8.47 -18.36 20.98
CA CYS A 161 -7.91 -18.88 22.23
C CYS A 161 -8.69 -18.38 23.46
N GLY A 162 -9.22 -17.16 23.38
CA GLY A 162 -9.96 -16.53 24.45
C GLY A 162 -11.43 -16.87 24.58
N ARG A 163 -12.03 -17.52 23.57
CA ARG A 163 -13.47 -17.80 23.57
C ARG A 163 -13.96 -18.53 24.83
N PRO A 164 -13.26 -19.56 25.35
CA PRO A 164 -13.72 -20.26 26.54
C PRO A 164 -13.70 -19.39 27.81
N VAL A 165 -12.75 -18.46 27.91
CA VAL A 165 -12.49 -17.60 29.09
C VAL A 165 -13.04 -16.18 28.95
N ALA A 166 -13.74 -15.87 27.87
CA ALA A 166 -14.29 -14.53 27.63
C ALA A 166 -15.33 -14.11 28.68
N THR A 167 -15.98 -15.07 29.34
CA THR A 167 -17.06 -14.84 30.31
C THR A 167 -16.86 -15.54 31.66
N ARG A 168 -15.81 -16.34 31.81
CA ARG A 168 -15.54 -17.17 32.99
C ARG A 168 -14.03 -17.31 33.21
N LYS A 169 -13.66 -17.70 34.43
CA LYS A 169 -12.24 -17.89 34.74
C LYS A 169 -11.72 -19.16 34.07
N VAL A 170 -10.41 -19.20 33.83
CA VAL A 170 -9.76 -20.35 33.18
C VAL A 170 -9.86 -21.61 34.03
N GLU A 171 -9.98 -21.47 35.35
CA GLU A 171 -10.13 -22.58 36.29
C GLU A 171 -11.51 -23.24 36.24
N ASP A 172 -12.51 -22.57 35.66
CA ASP A 172 -13.89 -23.07 35.55
C ASP A 172 -14.15 -23.83 34.23
N LEU A 173 -13.11 -24.01 33.40
CA LEU A 173 -13.22 -24.67 32.10
C LEU A 173 -13.44 -26.19 32.23
N GLN A 174 -14.34 -26.71 31.40
CA GLN A 174 -14.54 -28.16 31.27
C GLN A 174 -13.37 -28.81 30.53
N PRO A 175 -13.10 -30.12 30.72
CA PRO A 175 -11.98 -30.80 30.06
C PRO A 175 -11.98 -30.65 28.52
N GLU A 176 -13.15 -30.69 27.90
CA GLU A 176 -13.32 -30.51 26.44
C GLU A 176 -12.91 -29.10 26.00
N GLU A 177 -13.20 -28.08 26.81
CA GLU A 177 -12.87 -26.68 26.55
C GLU A 177 -11.39 -26.39 26.78
N ILE A 178 -10.77 -27.09 27.73
CA ILE A 178 -9.32 -27.07 27.94
C ILE A 178 -8.62 -27.67 26.72
N ASP A 179 -9.12 -28.79 26.20
CA ASP A 179 -8.56 -29.42 24.99
C ASP A 179 -8.71 -28.52 23.75
N GLU A 180 -9.87 -27.89 23.56
CA GLU A 180 -10.08 -26.90 22.50
C GLU A 180 -9.13 -25.70 22.63
N ALA A 181 -8.97 -25.16 23.85
CA ALA A 181 -8.07 -24.05 24.12
C ALA A 181 -6.60 -24.40 23.84
N ILE A 182 -6.16 -25.63 24.15
CA ILE A 182 -4.82 -26.13 23.82
C ILE A 182 -4.62 -26.17 22.31
N VAL A 183 -5.59 -26.70 21.56
CA VAL A 183 -5.51 -26.78 20.09
C VAL A 183 -5.44 -25.37 19.48
N ASN A 184 -6.31 -24.46 19.91
CA ASN A 184 -6.34 -23.08 19.42
C ASN A 184 -5.03 -22.33 19.77
N SER A 185 -4.49 -22.54 20.97
CA SER A 185 -3.23 -21.90 21.39
C SER A 185 -2.03 -22.42 20.59
N LYS A 186 -1.98 -23.71 20.27
CA LYS A 186 -0.94 -24.29 19.39
C LYS A 186 -1.04 -23.78 17.96
N GLN A 187 -2.25 -23.65 17.43
CA GLN A 187 -2.48 -23.07 16.12
C GLN A 187 -1.99 -21.63 16.09
N THR A 188 -2.38 -20.82 17.08
CA THR A 188 -1.95 -19.41 17.17
C THR A 188 -0.43 -19.29 17.27
N LEU A 189 0.25 -20.18 18.00
CA LEU A 189 1.71 -20.20 18.06
C LEU A 189 2.34 -20.47 16.67
N THR A 190 1.73 -21.36 15.88
CA THR A 190 2.16 -21.63 14.50
C THR A 190 1.96 -20.40 13.61
N ASP A 191 0.85 -19.68 13.76
CA ASP A 191 0.57 -18.45 13.01
C ASP A 191 1.51 -17.31 13.39
N VAL A 192 1.92 -17.23 14.66
CA VAL A 192 2.96 -16.31 15.16
C VAL A 192 4.32 -16.63 14.55
N HIS A 193 4.71 -17.91 14.48
CA HIS A 193 5.95 -18.33 13.83
C HIS A 193 5.95 -18.00 12.35
N TYR A 194 4.83 -18.25 11.66
CA TYR A 194 4.72 -17.91 10.24
C TYR A 194 4.81 -16.39 10.01
N LEU A 195 4.14 -15.59 10.85
CA LEU A 195 4.26 -14.12 10.78
C LEU A 195 5.72 -13.67 10.96
N ARG A 196 6.44 -14.25 11.92
CA ARG A 196 7.86 -13.96 12.14
C ARG A 196 8.71 -14.25 10.92
N ASP A 197 8.50 -15.38 10.26
CA ASP A 197 9.27 -15.74 9.05
C ASP A 197 9.01 -14.74 7.92
N LEU A 198 7.76 -14.26 7.76
CA LEU A 198 7.41 -13.23 6.79
C LEU A 198 8.08 -11.87 7.12
N MET A 199 8.10 -11.49 8.40
CA MET A 199 8.75 -10.26 8.88
C MET A 199 10.27 -10.32 8.65
N GLN A 200 10.91 -11.45 8.94
CA GLN A 200 12.33 -11.67 8.67
C GLN A 200 12.65 -11.62 7.17
N SER A 201 11.76 -12.16 6.33
CA SER A 201 11.89 -12.05 4.87
C SER A 201 11.82 -10.59 4.43
N LEU A 202 10.84 -9.83 4.92
CA LEU A 202 10.69 -8.41 4.61
C LEU A 202 11.90 -7.58 5.07
N ASN A 203 12.42 -7.83 6.28
CA ASN A 203 13.60 -7.15 6.79
C ASN A 203 14.84 -7.37 5.90
N LYS A 204 14.99 -8.56 5.31
CA LYS A 204 16.06 -8.82 4.33
C LYS A 204 15.90 -7.99 3.05
N ILE A 205 14.67 -7.80 2.57
CA ILE A 205 14.38 -6.97 1.38
C ILE A 205 14.71 -5.50 1.66
N TYR A 206 14.30 -4.98 2.82
CA TYR A 206 14.70 -3.63 3.27
C TYR A 206 16.22 -3.45 3.32
N GLN A 207 16.95 -4.44 3.84
CA GLN A 207 18.41 -4.39 3.89
C GLN A 207 19.10 -4.47 2.53
N SER A 208 18.46 -5.06 1.52
CA SER A 208 19.01 -5.06 0.15
C SER A 208 18.85 -3.72 -0.54
N GLU A 209 17.75 -3.00 -0.30
CA GLU A 209 17.51 -1.67 -0.83
C GLU A 209 18.55 -0.66 -0.33
N ASP A 210 18.93 -0.73 0.96
CA ASP A 210 19.97 0.15 1.55
C ASP A 210 21.35 0.00 0.93
N LYS A 211 21.62 -1.13 0.25
CA LYS A 211 22.90 -1.36 -0.44
C LYS A 211 22.87 -0.90 -1.89
N ALA A 212 21.69 -0.63 -2.44
CA ALA A 212 21.49 -0.17 -3.81
C ALA A 212 21.47 1.37 -3.92
N LEU A 213 21.17 2.06 -2.81
CA LEU A 213 21.25 3.51 -2.64
C LEU A 213 22.65 3.97 -2.21
#